data_AF-A0A965BSD6-F1
#
_entry.id   AF-A0A965BSD6-F1
#
_cell.length_a   1.000
_cell.length_b   1.000
_cell.length_c   1.000
_cell.angle_alpha   90.00
_cell.angle_beta   90.00
_cell.angle_gamma   90.00
#
_symmetry.space_group_name_H-M   'P 1'
#
loop_
_entity.id
_entity.type
_entity.pdbx_description
1 polymer ?
#
loop_
_entity_poly.entity_id
_entity_poly.type
_entity_poly.pdbx_seq_one_letter_code
_entity_poly.pdbx_strand_id
1 'polypeptide(L)'
;MNPLKQLMTVTFCFCCFAGGSQAGPIQQVLRSDAPQIRAVMDNPDAHEVQILFTEIVRGSDGQIELIEDEFEVADGRYHYPASTVKFPVALLALERLLEDPRIDRYSRFVVEGENVGTSVTNELIKLFVISDNDAYNRLFEFLGKDDINSRLADKRLNARISHRLSVPESDALTTKSLYFSQETGAPIRVGPTVSRPIAIPDVAGLEKGIAYYENGSRIEAPFDFSEKNFLPLRTLHAMLTRLVLPERFTPAQRFSLSEAQRQFVLSIMQRYPRETGFDPQEYP
;
A
#
# COMPACT_ATOMS: atom_id res chain seq x y z
N MET A 1 34.04 69.07 19.81
CA MET A 1 33.29 68.73 21.03
C MET A 1 32.00 68.06 20.59
N ASN A 2 31.83 66.79 20.95
CA ASN A 2 30.84 65.85 20.41
C ASN A 2 29.39 66.16 20.84
N PRO A 3 28.39 66.03 19.95
CA PRO A 3 26.98 66.06 20.34
C PRO A 3 26.52 64.68 20.85
N LEU A 4 25.78 64.71 21.96
CA LEU A 4 25.12 63.57 22.60
C LEU A 4 24.07 62.98 21.64
N LYS A 5 24.23 61.70 21.25
CA LYS A 5 23.16 60.92 20.62
C LYS A 5 22.35 60.22 21.73
N GLN A 6 21.10 60.65 21.92
CA GLN A 6 20.13 59.90 22.72
C GLN A 6 19.68 58.66 21.94
N LEU A 7 19.91 57.48 22.50
CA LEU A 7 19.47 56.20 21.96
C LEU A 7 18.10 55.88 22.59
N MET A 8 17.01 56.01 21.83
CA MET A 8 15.70 55.49 22.21
C MET A 8 15.70 53.97 22.06
N THR A 9 15.67 53.25 23.18
CA THR A 9 15.43 51.81 23.20
C THR A 9 13.92 51.58 23.06
N VAL A 10 13.49 51.13 21.88
CA VAL A 10 12.11 50.66 21.66
C VAL A 10 12.06 49.19 22.05
N THR A 11 11.46 48.88 23.20
CA THR A 11 11.20 47.50 23.63
C THR A 11 9.97 46.99 22.89
N PHE A 12 10.18 46.12 21.90
CA PHE A 12 9.09 45.39 21.23
C PHE A 12 8.66 44.22 22.12
N CYS A 13 7.50 44.34 22.77
CA CYS A 13 6.90 43.26 23.53
C CYS A 13 6.23 42.30 22.52
N PHE A 14 6.90 41.20 22.20
CA PHE A 14 6.30 40.11 21.41
C PHE A 14 5.35 39.33 22.34
N CYS A 15 4.06 39.68 22.33
CA CYS A 15 3.03 38.80 22.88
C CYS A 15 2.88 37.61 21.95
N CYS A 16 3.60 36.52 22.23
CA CYS A 16 3.30 35.21 21.67
C CYS A 16 1.92 34.76 22.17
N PHE A 17 0.89 34.98 21.36
CA PHE A 17 -0.36 34.22 21.50
C PHE A 17 -0.05 32.77 21.13
N ALA A 18 0.35 31.97 22.11
CA ALA A 18 0.27 30.52 22.02
C ALA A 18 -1.21 30.13 22.07
N GLY A 19 -1.90 30.28 20.94
CA GLY A 19 -3.14 29.55 20.73
C GLY A 19 -2.77 28.07 20.71
N GLY A 20 -2.95 27.38 21.83
CA GLY A 20 -2.75 25.93 21.88
C GLY A 20 -3.71 25.30 20.89
N SER A 21 -3.22 24.82 19.75
CA SER A 21 -4.04 23.98 18.90
C SER A 21 -4.47 22.78 19.74
N GLN A 22 -5.75 22.43 19.71
CA GLN A 22 -6.16 21.18 20.33
C GLN A 22 -5.35 20.05 19.70
N ALA A 23 -4.88 19.13 20.54
CA ALA A 23 -4.17 17.94 20.09
C ALA A 23 -5.08 17.17 19.12
N GLY A 24 -4.56 16.80 17.95
CA GLY A 24 -5.25 15.92 17.02
C GLY A 24 -5.54 14.54 17.64
N PRO A 25 -6.45 13.74 17.06
CA PRO A 25 -6.81 12.41 17.58
C PRO A 25 -5.60 11.50 17.87
N ILE A 26 -4.58 11.52 17.01
CA ILE A 26 -3.36 10.73 17.20
C ILE A 26 -2.64 11.19 18.46
N GLN A 27 -2.39 12.49 18.60
CA GLN A 27 -1.69 13.01 19.79
C GLN A 27 -2.47 12.75 21.08
N GLN A 28 -3.81 12.72 21.04
CA GLN A 28 -4.63 12.34 22.19
C GLN A 28 -4.42 10.87 22.57
N VAL A 29 -4.41 9.95 21.60
CA VAL A 29 -4.18 8.52 21.84
C VAL A 29 -2.76 8.25 22.32
N LEU A 30 -1.76 8.88 21.72
CA LEU A 30 -0.35 8.66 22.06
C LEU A 30 0.04 9.18 23.45
N ARG A 31 -0.77 10.04 24.06
CA ARG A 31 -0.62 10.50 25.46
C ARG A 31 -1.25 9.56 26.50
N SER A 32 -1.87 8.46 26.07
CA SER A 32 -2.53 7.50 26.95
C SER A 32 -1.54 6.79 27.88
N ASP A 33 -1.91 6.63 29.15
CA ASP A 33 -1.16 5.85 30.15
C ASP A 33 -1.28 4.32 29.96
N ALA A 34 -2.01 3.87 28.93
CA ALA A 34 -2.13 2.46 28.59
C ALA A 34 -0.72 1.82 28.46
N PRO A 35 -0.41 0.74 29.20
CA PRO A 35 0.93 0.18 29.23
C PRO A 35 1.50 -0.17 27.85
N GLN A 36 0.66 -0.62 26.93
CA GLN A 36 1.05 -0.97 25.56
C GLN A 36 1.46 0.26 24.73
N ILE A 37 0.80 1.40 24.95
CA ILE A 37 1.14 2.66 24.27
C ILE A 37 2.42 3.23 24.88
N ARG A 38 2.54 3.27 26.21
CA ARG A 38 3.78 3.71 26.88
C ARG A 38 5.00 2.89 26.49
N ALA A 39 4.87 1.56 26.40
CA ALA A 39 5.98 0.70 25.97
C ALA A 39 6.58 1.12 24.62
N VAL A 40 5.76 1.65 23.71
CA VAL A 40 6.22 2.17 22.42
C VAL A 40 6.69 3.62 22.54
N MET A 41 5.91 4.47 23.20
CA MET A 41 6.13 5.92 23.26
C MET A 41 7.27 6.34 24.20
N ASP A 42 7.71 5.45 25.10
CA ASP A 42 8.91 5.63 25.92
C ASP A 42 10.20 5.39 25.10
N ASN A 43 10.11 4.74 23.94
CA ASN A 43 11.24 4.52 23.02
C ASN A 43 10.83 4.61 21.53
N PRO A 44 10.32 5.77 21.08
CA PRO A 44 9.74 5.92 19.75
C PRO A 44 10.77 5.69 18.64
N ASP A 45 12.04 6.03 18.87
CA ASP A 45 13.12 5.84 17.90
C ASP A 45 13.42 4.36 17.63
N ALA A 46 13.33 3.50 18.65
CA ALA A 46 13.55 2.06 18.46
C ALA A 46 12.37 1.36 17.75
N HIS A 47 11.18 1.95 17.81
CA HIS A 47 9.98 1.39 17.19
C HIS A 47 9.67 2.00 15.82
N GLU A 48 10.18 3.19 15.52
CA GLU A 48 10.01 3.91 14.25
C GLU A 48 8.54 4.00 13.80
N VAL A 49 7.62 4.13 14.75
CA VAL A 49 6.19 4.13 14.47
C VAL A 49 5.81 5.35 13.65
N GLN A 50 5.08 5.12 12.57
CA GLN A 50 4.45 6.15 11.76
C GLN A 50 2.93 5.94 11.79
N ILE A 51 2.17 7.02 11.96
CA ILE A 51 0.71 6.98 11.96
C ILE A 51 0.21 8.10 11.05
N LEU A 52 -0.67 7.75 10.13
CA LEU A 52 -1.35 8.69 9.25
C LEU A 52 -2.86 8.43 9.34
N PHE A 53 -3.61 9.48 9.65
CA PHE A 53 -5.05 9.44 9.82
C PHE A 53 -5.71 10.55 9.00
N THR A 54 -6.89 10.25 8.46
CA THR A 54 -7.74 11.25 7.82
C THR A 54 -9.17 11.08 8.28
N GLU A 55 -9.71 12.10 8.90
CA GLU A 55 -11.13 12.21 9.19
C GLU A 55 -11.87 12.71 7.93
N ILE A 56 -12.96 12.02 7.57
CA ILE A 56 -13.83 12.40 6.46
C ILE A 56 -15.06 13.09 7.05
N VAL A 57 -15.07 14.42 7.03
CA VAL A 57 -16.20 15.22 7.50
C VAL A 57 -17.14 15.48 6.33
N ARG A 58 -18.41 15.08 6.47
CA ARG A 58 -19.44 15.26 5.46
C ARG A 58 -20.37 16.40 5.87
N GLY A 59 -20.28 17.52 5.17
CA GLY A 59 -21.16 18.67 5.33
C GLY A 59 -22.60 18.35 4.92
N SER A 60 -23.56 19.12 5.46
CA SER A 60 -24.98 18.99 5.15
C SER A 60 -25.32 19.33 3.69
N ASP A 61 -24.44 20.04 3.00
CA ASP A 61 -24.52 20.38 1.58
C ASP A 61 -23.84 19.34 0.66
N GLY A 62 -23.34 18.23 1.25
CA GLY A 62 -22.62 17.19 0.54
C GLY A 62 -21.14 17.47 0.30
N GLN A 63 -20.61 18.62 0.79
CA GLN A 63 -19.17 18.88 0.74
C GLN A 63 -18.41 17.91 1.64
N ILE A 64 -17.27 17.43 1.16
CA ILE A 64 -16.38 16.55 1.91
C ILE A 64 -15.12 17.32 2.25
N GLU A 65 -14.87 17.45 3.55
CA GLU A 65 -13.64 17.96 4.12
C GLU A 65 -12.80 16.78 4.64
N LEU A 66 -11.49 16.85 4.40
CA LEU A 66 -10.52 15.88 4.87
C LEU A 66 -9.63 16.56 5.89
N ILE A 67 -9.67 16.08 7.14
CA ILE A 67 -8.82 16.58 8.21
C ILE A 67 -7.73 15.53 8.44
N GLU A 68 -6.49 15.90 8.12
CA GLU A 68 -5.33 15.02 8.27
C GLU A 68 -4.68 15.20 9.64
N ASP A 69 -4.29 14.09 10.26
CA ASP A 69 -3.47 14.06 11.46
C ASP A 69 -2.37 13.02 11.26
N GLU A 70 -1.15 13.34 11.70
CA GLU A 70 0.02 12.50 11.45
C GLU A 70 1.00 12.47 12.62
N PHE A 71 1.72 11.36 12.74
CA PHE A 71 2.81 11.17 13.68
C PHE A 71 4.00 10.51 12.97
N GLU A 72 5.14 11.18 12.98
CA GLU A 72 6.44 10.69 12.46
C GLU A 72 6.44 10.20 11.00
N VAL A 73 5.43 10.58 10.21
CA VAL A 73 5.29 10.12 8.81
C VAL A 73 6.44 10.64 7.96
N ALA A 74 7.24 9.72 7.43
CA ALA A 74 8.44 10.03 6.67
C ALA A 74 8.62 9.06 5.49
N ASP A 75 8.31 9.53 4.28
CA ASP A 75 8.46 8.74 3.05
C ASP A 75 9.91 8.35 2.76
N GLY A 76 10.87 9.13 3.27
CA GLY A 76 12.31 8.88 3.18
C GLY A 76 12.86 7.89 4.21
N ARG A 77 12.02 7.33 5.10
CA ARG A 77 12.40 6.35 6.11
C ARG A 77 11.77 5.00 5.77
N TYR A 78 12.60 4.02 5.43
CA TYR A 78 12.14 2.71 5.00
C TYR A 78 11.41 1.96 6.12
N HIS A 79 10.27 1.38 5.75
CA HIS A 79 9.61 0.30 6.48
C HIS A 79 9.18 -0.78 5.49
N TYR A 80 9.22 -2.04 5.93
CA TYR A 80 8.77 -3.15 5.07
C TYR A 80 7.23 -3.17 5.01
N PRO A 81 6.61 -3.06 3.82
CA PRO A 81 5.16 -2.89 3.71
C PRO A 81 4.35 -4.18 3.94
N ALA A 82 5.02 -5.33 4.08
CA ALA A 82 4.39 -6.64 4.24
C ALA A 82 3.23 -6.85 3.24
N SER A 83 2.07 -7.35 3.68
CA SER A 83 0.93 -7.68 2.80
C SER A 83 0.19 -6.46 2.24
N THR A 84 0.51 -5.22 2.65
CA THR A 84 -0.18 -4.03 2.11
C THR A 84 0.09 -3.83 0.62
N VAL A 85 1.19 -4.38 0.09
CA VAL A 85 1.52 -4.40 -1.36
C VAL A 85 0.48 -5.10 -2.22
N LYS A 86 -0.35 -5.95 -1.62
CA LYS A 86 -1.42 -6.65 -2.32
C LYS A 86 -2.51 -5.71 -2.80
N PHE A 87 -2.73 -4.61 -2.09
CA PHE A 87 -3.75 -3.62 -2.42
C PHE A 87 -3.54 -2.97 -3.79
N PRO A 88 -2.39 -2.35 -4.12
CA PRO A 88 -2.19 -1.79 -5.46
C PRO A 88 -2.29 -2.85 -6.57
N VAL A 89 -1.69 -4.03 -6.37
CA VAL A 89 -1.73 -5.12 -7.37
C VAL A 89 -3.16 -5.57 -7.66
N ALA A 90 -4.01 -5.65 -6.64
CA ALA A 90 -5.43 -5.94 -6.79
C ALA A 90 -6.16 -4.92 -7.69
N LEU A 91 -5.92 -3.62 -7.48
CA LEU A 91 -6.56 -2.57 -8.26
C LEU A 91 -6.04 -2.54 -9.70
N LEU A 92 -4.73 -2.70 -9.90
CA LEU A 92 -4.11 -2.73 -11.22
C LEU A 92 -4.55 -3.94 -12.04
N ALA A 93 -4.77 -5.11 -11.41
CA ALA A 93 -5.29 -6.29 -12.11
C ALA A 93 -6.69 -6.04 -12.70
N LEU A 94 -7.54 -5.28 -12.00
CA LEU A 94 -8.84 -4.87 -12.53
C LEU A 94 -8.71 -3.87 -13.69
N GLU A 95 -7.74 -2.95 -13.64
CA GLU A 95 -7.46 -2.05 -14.76
C GLU A 95 -6.96 -2.84 -15.98
N ARG A 96 -6.07 -3.82 -15.78
CA ARG A 96 -5.48 -4.63 -16.86
C ARG A 96 -6.51 -5.42 -17.66
N LEU A 97 -7.60 -5.86 -17.01
CA LEU A 97 -8.72 -6.52 -17.69
C LEU A 97 -9.40 -5.62 -18.72
N LEU A 98 -9.36 -4.30 -18.56
CA LEU A 98 -10.00 -3.37 -19.51
C LEU A 98 -9.29 -3.32 -20.87
N GLU A 99 -8.07 -3.85 -20.96
CA GLU A 99 -7.28 -3.83 -22.19
C GLU A 99 -7.66 -4.94 -23.18
N ASP A 100 -8.40 -5.95 -22.73
CA ASP A 100 -8.89 -7.03 -23.58
C ASP A 100 -10.36 -7.34 -23.27
N PRO A 101 -11.31 -6.88 -24.12
CA PRO A 101 -12.75 -7.02 -23.87
C PRO A 101 -13.24 -8.48 -23.94
N ARG A 102 -12.39 -9.44 -24.31
CA ARG A 102 -12.71 -10.86 -24.38
C ARG A 102 -12.57 -11.56 -23.02
N ILE A 103 -11.99 -10.88 -22.03
CA ILE A 103 -11.85 -11.37 -20.66
C ILE A 103 -12.42 -10.34 -19.70
N ASP A 104 -12.94 -10.83 -18.58
CA ASP A 104 -13.45 -10.02 -17.48
C ASP A 104 -13.03 -10.62 -16.13
N ARG A 105 -13.51 -10.03 -15.04
CA ARG A 105 -13.14 -10.46 -13.69
C ARG A 105 -13.68 -11.85 -13.30
N TYR A 106 -14.61 -12.40 -14.07
CA TYR A 106 -15.22 -13.71 -13.84
C TYR A 106 -14.61 -14.80 -14.72
N SER A 107 -13.97 -14.39 -15.81
CA SER A 107 -13.27 -15.26 -16.76
C SER A 107 -12.30 -16.17 -16.02
N ARG A 108 -12.45 -17.47 -16.24
CA ARG A 108 -11.61 -18.48 -15.60
C ARG A 108 -10.23 -18.47 -16.24
N PHE A 109 -9.17 -18.47 -15.44
CA PHE A 109 -7.80 -18.60 -15.92
C PHE A 109 -7.00 -19.62 -15.12
N VAL A 110 -5.93 -20.12 -15.73
CA VAL A 110 -4.91 -20.97 -15.10
C VAL A 110 -3.54 -20.32 -15.35
N VAL A 111 -2.67 -20.31 -14.34
CA VAL A 111 -1.26 -19.93 -14.50
C VAL A 111 -0.46 -21.16 -14.95
N GLU A 112 0.49 -20.97 -15.85
CA GLU A 112 1.40 -22.03 -16.31
C GLU A 112 2.00 -22.85 -15.15
N GLY A 113 1.82 -24.16 -15.21
CA GLY A 113 2.25 -25.10 -14.17
C GLY A 113 1.20 -25.37 -13.07
N GLU A 114 0.08 -24.66 -13.05
CA GLU A 114 -1.06 -24.94 -12.18
C GLU A 114 -2.12 -25.80 -12.90
N ASN A 115 -2.86 -26.60 -12.15
CA ASN A 115 -3.93 -27.46 -12.68
C ASN A 115 -5.35 -26.98 -12.30
N VAL A 116 -5.45 -26.07 -11.33
CA VAL A 116 -6.73 -25.57 -10.81
C VAL A 116 -6.94 -24.15 -11.29
N GLY A 117 -7.94 -23.94 -12.14
CA GLY A 117 -8.27 -22.60 -12.61
C GLY A 117 -9.05 -21.78 -11.58
N THR A 118 -8.90 -20.46 -11.65
CA THR A 118 -9.54 -19.47 -10.79
C THR A 118 -10.04 -18.27 -11.61
N SER A 119 -10.49 -17.19 -10.98
CA SER A 119 -10.84 -15.92 -11.63
C SER A 119 -10.29 -14.75 -10.83
N VAL A 120 -10.18 -13.56 -11.45
CA VAL A 120 -9.73 -12.35 -10.74
C VAL A 120 -10.65 -12.06 -9.56
N THR A 121 -11.95 -12.31 -9.68
CA THR A 121 -12.91 -12.18 -8.57
C THR A 121 -12.54 -13.07 -7.37
N ASN A 122 -12.23 -14.34 -7.62
CA ASN A 122 -11.87 -15.27 -6.53
C ASN A 122 -10.53 -14.92 -5.91
N GLU A 123 -9.54 -14.55 -6.71
CA GLU A 123 -8.23 -14.14 -6.19
C GLU A 123 -8.34 -12.85 -5.37
N LEU A 124 -9.17 -11.88 -5.78
CA LEU A 124 -9.42 -10.68 -4.97
C LEU A 124 -10.11 -10.99 -3.64
N ILE A 125 -11.08 -11.92 -3.61
CA ILE A 125 -11.71 -12.36 -2.36
C ILE A 125 -10.67 -12.95 -1.41
N LYS A 126 -9.85 -13.90 -1.87
CA LYS A 126 -8.78 -14.50 -1.06
C LYS A 126 -7.77 -13.45 -0.59
N LEU A 127 -7.36 -12.56 -1.49
CA LEU A 127 -6.38 -11.51 -1.23
C LEU A 127 -6.83 -10.56 -0.13
N PHE A 128 -8.08 -10.09 -0.16
CA PHE A 128 -8.57 -9.13 0.84
C PHE A 128 -9.02 -9.78 2.14
N VAL A 129 -9.62 -10.98 2.08
CA VAL A 129 -10.26 -11.59 3.25
C VAL A 129 -9.29 -12.39 4.11
N ILE A 130 -8.36 -13.13 3.49
CA ILE A 130 -7.42 -14.00 4.20
C ILE A 130 -5.95 -13.66 3.91
N SER A 131 -5.68 -12.55 3.21
CA SER A 131 -4.33 -12.15 2.80
C SER A 131 -3.59 -13.31 2.13
N ASP A 132 -4.22 -13.96 1.15
CA ASP A 132 -3.63 -15.09 0.45
C ASP A 132 -2.41 -14.65 -0.40
N ASN A 133 -1.30 -15.37 -0.32
CA ASN A 133 -0.08 -15.06 -1.07
C ASN A 133 -0.12 -15.60 -2.50
N ASP A 134 -0.74 -16.76 -2.74
CA ASP A 134 -0.88 -17.32 -4.07
C ASP A 134 -1.80 -16.45 -4.93
N ALA A 135 -2.86 -15.90 -4.34
CA ALA A 135 -3.73 -14.95 -5.00
C ALA A 135 -2.99 -13.70 -5.45
N TYR A 136 -2.17 -13.13 -4.57
CA TYR A 136 -1.28 -12.04 -4.95
C TYR A 136 -0.31 -12.47 -6.07
N ASN A 137 0.31 -13.65 -5.97
CA ASN A 137 1.28 -14.13 -6.94
C ASN A 137 0.64 -14.31 -8.32
N ARG A 138 -0.57 -14.88 -8.44
CA ARG A 138 -1.27 -15.03 -9.72
C ARG A 138 -1.60 -13.67 -10.35
N LEU A 139 -2.02 -12.69 -9.55
CA LEU A 139 -2.25 -11.33 -10.05
C LEU A 139 -0.93 -10.63 -10.44
N PHE A 140 0.15 -10.92 -9.72
CA PHE A 140 1.50 -10.47 -10.10
C PHE A 140 1.93 -11.09 -11.43
N GLU A 141 1.65 -12.38 -11.70
CA GLU A 141 1.94 -13.01 -13.01
C GLU A 141 1.14 -12.35 -14.14
N PHE A 142 -0.09 -11.93 -13.88
CA PHE A 142 -0.95 -11.29 -14.88
C PHE A 142 -0.46 -9.90 -15.31
N LEU A 143 0.19 -9.17 -14.40
CA LEU A 143 0.68 -7.81 -14.64
C LEU A 143 2.18 -7.81 -15.00
N GLY A 144 3.00 -8.42 -14.16
CA GLY A 144 4.45 -8.31 -14.17
C GLY A 144 4.98 -7.10 -13.41
N LYS A 145 6.23 -7.20 -12.94
CA LYS A 145 6.86 -6.20 -12.08
C LYS A 145 6.92 -4.82 -12.75
N ASP A 146 7.38 -4.74 -13.99
CA ASP A 146 7.56 -3.46 -14.68
C ASP A 146 6.21 -2.80 -15.00
N ASP A 147 5.19 -3.57 -15.37
CA ASP A 147 3.83 -3.05 -15.60
C ASP A 147 3.23 -2.49 -14.29
N ILE A 148 3.36 -3.21 -13.17
CA ILE A 148 2.92 -2.73 -11.86
C ILE A 148 3.55 -1.37 -11.54
N ASN A 149 4.88 -1.29 -11.60
CA ASN A 149 5.60 -0.08 -11.20
C ASN A 149 5.35 1.08 -12.17
N SER A 150 5.24 0.82 -13.48
CA SER A 150 4.91 1.85 -14.47
C SER A 150 3.53 2.45 -14.20
N ARG A 151 2.51 1.62 -13.97
CA ARG A 151 1.15 2.10 -13.69
C ARG A 151 1.07 2.91 -12.40
N LEU A 152 1.84 2.54 -11.37
CA LEU A 152 1.93 3.32 -10.14
C LEU A 152 2.61 4.67 -10.39
N ALA A 153 3.72 4.69 -11.13
CA ALA A 153 4.43 5.90 -11.50
C ALA A 153 3.57 6.86 -12.34
N ASP A 154 2.81 6.33 -13.32
CA ASP A 154 1.89 7.11 -14.17
C ASP A 154 0.82 7.83 -13.34
N LYS A 155 0.40 7.22 -12.22
CA LYS A 155 -0.55 7.78 -11.26
C LYS A 155 0.10 8.67 -10.19
N ARG A 156 1.41 8.95 -10.34
CA ARG A 156 2.26 9.71 -9.41
C ARG A 156 2.26 9.13 -8.00
N LEU A 157 2.30 7.80 -7.91
CA LEU A 157 2.40 7.05 -6.65
C LEU A 157 3.84 6.58 -6.47
N ASN A 158 4.50 7.09 -5.43
CA ASN A 158 5.85 6.65 -5.08
C ASN A 158 5.77 5.27 -4.39
N ALA A 159 6.02 4.21 -5.15
CA ALA A 159 5.99 2.84 -4.67
C ALA A 159 6.92 1.96 -5.51
N ARG A 160 7.29 0.82 -4.93
CA ARG A 160 8.10 -0.21 -5.57
C ARG A 160 7.59 -1.59 -5.19
N ILE A 161 6.96 -2.26 -6.15
CA ILE A 161 6.59 -3.67 -6.01
C ILE A 161 7.65 -4.50 -6.73
N SER A 162 8.33 -5.37 -6.00
CA SER A 162 9.57 -6.02 -6.45
C SER A 162 9.40 -7.51 -6.71
N HIS A 163 8.65 -8.22 -5.86
CA HIS A 163 8.67 -9.68 -5.85
C HIS A 163 7.33 -10.32 -5.48
N ARG A 164 7.23 -11.61 -5.78
CA ARG A 164 6.20 -12.55 -5.32
C ARG A 164 6.30 -12.77 -3.80
N LEU A 165 5.28 -13.32 -3.17
CA LEU A 165 5.25 -13.53 -1.72
C LEU A 165 5.30 -15.03 -1.39
N SER A 166 6.17 -15.38 -0.43
CA SER A 166 6.26 -16.71 0.19
C SER A 166 6.43 -17.88 -0.80
N VAL A 167 7.16 -17.65 -1.89
CA VAL A 167 7.51 -18.68 -2.88
C VAL A 167 9.01 -18.67 -3.16
N PRO A 168 9.61 -19.80 -3.57
CA PRO A 168 10.97 -19.82 -4.10
C PRO A 168 11.12 -18.89 -5.30
N GLU A 169 12.33 -18.36 -5.52
CA GLU A 169 12.64 -17.47 -6.65
C GLU A 169 11.64 -16.31 -6.77
N SER A 170 11.24 -15.74 -5.62
CA SER A 170 10.20 -14.71 -5.57
C SER A 170 10.52 -13.47 -6.41
N ASP A 171 11.80 -13.22 -6.62
CA ASP A 171 12.43 -12.13 -7.36
C ASP A 171 12.67 -12.46 -8.85
N ALA A 172 12.26 -13.63 -9.34
CA ALA A 172 12.38 -14.00 -10.75
C ALA A 172 11.77 -12.93 -11.67
N LEU A 173 12.57 -12.46 -12.63
CA LEU A 173 12.21 -11.35 -13.52
C LEU A 173 11.16 -11.70 -14.57
N THR A 174 11.00 -12.99 -14.87
CA THR A 174 10.07 -13.48 -15.88
C THR A 174 8.74 -13.85 -15.23
N THR A 175 7.63 -13.39 -15.81
CA THR A 175 6.30 -13.88 -15.42
C THR A 175 5.97 -15.21 -16.08
N LYS A 176 5.02 -15.94 -15.52
CA LYS A 176 4.43 -17.14 -16.12
C LYS A 176 3.33 -16.78 -17.12
N SER A 177 3.05 -17.68 -18.06
CA SER A 177 1.91 -17.51 -18.96
C SER A 177 0.58 -17.68 -18.21
N LEU A 178 -0.46 -16.93 -18.58
CA LEU A 178 -1.84 -17.17 -18.16
C LEU A 178 -2.70 -17.61 -19.34
N TYR A 179 -3.64 -18.51 -19.06
CA TYR A 179 -4.57 -19.06 -20.06
C TYR A 179 -6.00 -18.84 -19.59
N PHE A 180 -6.69 -17.87 -20.19
CA PHE A 180 -8.09 -17.57 -19.92
C PHE A 180 -8.99 -18.46 -20.78
N SER A 181 -9.87 -19.23 -20.13
CA SER A 181 -10.87 -20.06 -20.79
C SER A 181 -11.87 -19.21 -21.56
N GLN A 182 -12.41 -19.77 -22.64
CA GLN A 182 -13.46 -19.18 -23.46
C GLN A 182 -14.59 -20.20 -23.58
N GLU A 183 -15.84 -19.74 -23.73
CA GLU A 183 -16.99 -20.63 -23.95
C GLU A 183 -16.84 -21.42 -25.25
N THR A 184 -16.27 -20.78 -26.28
CA THR A 184 -15.99 -21.39 -27.57
C THR A 184 -14.60 -20.99 -28.05
N GLY A 185 -13.87 -21.92 -28.65
CA GLY A 185 -12.55 -21.66 -29.24
C GLY A 185 -11.37 -21.93 -28.30
N ALA A 186 -10.19 -21.49 -28.71
CA ALA A 186 -8.96 -21.67 -27.94
C ALA A 186 -8.89 -20.66 -26.77
N PRO A 187 -8.22 -21.03 -25.65
CA PRO A 187 -7.97 -20.10 -24.56
C PRO A 187 -7.23 -18.84 -25.01
N ILE A 188 -7.54 -17.71 -24.39
CA ILE A 188 -6.78 -16.48 -24.58
C ILE A 188 -5.51 -16.58 -23.75
N ARG A 189 -4.36 -16.48 -24.41
CA ARG A 189 -3.07 -16.54 -23.77
C ARG A 189 -2.53 -15.15 -23.49
N VAL A 190 -2.19 -14.90 -22.23
CA VAL A 190 -1.32 -13.79 -21.83
C VAL A 190 0.09 -14.39 -21.66
N GLY A 191 1.00 -14.00 -22.55
CA GLY A 191 2.37 -14.53 -22.55
C GLY A 191 3.23 -14.00 -21.40
N PRO A 192 4.39 -14.63 -21.15
CA PRO A 192 5.32 -14.18 -20.13
C PRO A 192 5.93 -12.83 -20.53
N THR A 193 6.25 -12.02 -19.54
CA THR A 193 7.00 -10.77 -19.68
C THR A 193 8.32 -10.89 -18.95
N VAL A 194 9.36 -10.21 -19.43
CA VAL A 194 10.66 -10.15 -18.75
C VAL A 194 10.84 -8.74 -18.23
N SER A 195 10.90 -8.59 -16.91
CA SER A 195 11.09 -7.32 -16.25
C SER A 195 12.58 -6.98 -16.11
N ARG A 196 12.89 -5.69 -15.93
CA ARG A 196 14.24 -5.22 -15.60
C ARG A 196 14.59 -5.53 -14.15
N PRO A 197 15.87 -5.59 -13.75
CA PRO A 197 16.25 -5.55 -12.34
C PRO A 197 15.63 -4.35 -11.62
N ILE A 198 15.34 -4.49 -10.34
CA ILE A 198 14.72 -3.41 -9.58
C ILE A 198 15.75 -2.33 -9.22
N ALA A 199 15.37 -1.06 -9.28
CA ALA A 199 16.19 0.02 -8.77
C ALA A 199 16.09 0.10 -7.23
N ILE A 200 17.21 0.42 -6.58
CA ILE A 200 17.26 0.68 -5.14
C ILE A 200 16.55 2.02 -4.87
N PRO A 201 15.60 2.08 -3.92
CA PRO A 201 14.91 3.31 -3.57
C PRO A 201 15.87 4.24 -2.81
N ASP A 202 15.80 5.54 -3.10
CA ASP A 202 16.57 6.56 -2.39
C ASP A 202 15.91 6.90 -1.04
N VAL A 203 16.10 6.02 -0.05
CA VAL A 203 15.54 6.14 1.30
C VAL A 203 16.54 5.67 2.36
N ALA A 204 16.43 6.22 3.55
CA ALA A 204 17.22 5.81 4.70
C ALA A 204 16.65 4.54 5.36
N GLY A 205 17.52 3.78 6.05
CA GLY A 205 17.11 2.62 6.85
C GLY A 205 16.83 1.36 6.05
N LEU A 206 17.55 1.10 4.96
CA LEU A 206 17.39 -0.16 4.21
C LEU A 206 17.98 -1.37 4.95
N GLU A 207 18.92 -1.16 5.87
CA GLU A 207 19.44 -2.20 6.75
C GLU A 207 18.65 -2.21 8.07
N LYS A 208 18.05 -3.35 8.43
CA LYS A 208 17.20 -3.46 9.62
C LYS A 208 17.51 -4.71 10.44
N GLY A 209 17.31 -4.59 11.76
CA GLY A 209 17.52 -5.68 12.72
C GLY A 209 18.99 -5.93 13.05
N ILE A 210 19.22 -6.95 13.87
CA ILE A 210 20.57 -7.36 14.32
C ILE A 210 21.00 -8.73 13.77
N ALA A 211 20.06 -9.49 13.22
CA ALA A 211 20.27 -10.80 12.63
C ALA A 211 19.08 -11.21 11.77
N TYR A 212 19.30 -12.16 10.87
CA TYR A 212 18.24 -12.81 10.08
C TYR A 212 18.54 -14.29 9.84
N TYR A 213 17.56 -15.03 9.31
CA TYR A 213 17.72 -16.43 8.92
C TYR A 213 17.78 -16.55 7.39
N GLU A 214 18.75 -17.31 6.91
CA GLU A 214 18.90 -17.68 5.50
C GLU A 214 19.31 -19.15 5.42
N ASN A 215 18.61 -19.93 4.59
CA ASN A 215 18.87 -21.38 4.43
C ASN A 215 18.98 -22.15 5.76
N GLY A 216 18.13 -21.79 6.73
CA GLY A 216 18.10 -22.40 8.07
C GLY A 216 19.21 -21.94 9.03
N SER A 217 20.12 -21.07 8.59
CA SER A 217 21.22 -20.54 9.41
C SER A 217 20.94 -19.10 9.86
N ARG A 218 21.29 -18.78 11.11
CA ARG A 218 21.23 -17.41 11.63
C ARG A 218 22.49 -16.65 11.23
N ILE A 219 22.31 -15.47 10.63
CA ILE A 219 23.36 -14.55 10.22
C ILE A 219 23.34 -13.35 11.17
N GLU A 220 24.45 -13.07 11.86
CA GLU A 220 24.62 -11.95 12.81
C GLU A 220 24.90 -10.62 12.09
N ALA A 221 23.96 -10.16 11.28
CA ALA A 221 24.02 -8.86 10.63
C ALA A 221 22.60 -8.30 10.41
N PRO A 222 22.43 -6.98 10.22
CA PRO A 222 21.20 -6.43 9.70
C PRO A 222 20.82 -7.07 8.36
N PHE A 223 19.52 -7.22 8.10
CA PHE A 223 19.03 -7.67 6.80
C PHE A 223 18.97 -6.47 5.83
N ASP A 224 19.44 -6.67 4.60
CA ASP A 224 19.36 -5.66 3.53
C ASP A 224 17.99 -5.73 2.80
N PHE A 225 17.21 -4.65 2.92
CA PHE A 225 15.92 -4.48 2.26
C PHE A 225 16.00 -3.71 0.92
N SER A 226 17.19 -3.40 0.40
CA SER A 226 17.41 -2.64 -0.84
C SER A 226 16.58 -3.14 -2.03
N GLU A 227 16.43 -4.45 -2.18
CA GLU A 227 15.67 -5.09 -3.26
C GLU A 227 14.22 -5.46 -2.88
N LYS A 228 13.81 -5.33 -1.63
CA LYS A 228 12.48 -5.72 -1.11
C LYS A 228 11.40 -4.71 -1.42
N ASN A 229 10.11 -5.04 -1.33
CA ASN A 229 9.05 -4.06 -1.60
C ASN A 229 9.21 -2.74 -0.80
N PHE A 230 8.78 -1.62 -1.39
CA PHE A 230 8.75 -0.31 -0.75
C PHE A 230 7.42 0.37 -1.05
N LEU A 231 6.68 0.75 -0.01
CA LEU A 231 5.38 1.42 -0.14
C LEU A 231 5.19 2.34 1.05
N PRO A 232 5.54 3.64 0.93
CA PRO A 232 5.35 4.64 1.98
C PRO A 232 3.91 4.72 2.46
N LEU A 233 3.74 5.10 3.73
CA LEU A 233 2.43 5.21 4.36
C LEU A 233 1.57 6.26 3.65
N ARG A 234 2.15 7.42 3.25
CA ARG A 234 1.44 8.42 2.44
C ARG A 234 0.98 7.86 1.10
N THR A 235 1.81 7.06 0.43
CA THR A 235 1.43 6.45 -0.84
C THR A 235 0.27 5.46 -0.65
N LEU A 236 0.36 4.55 0.32
CA LEU A 236 -0.69 3.59 0.63
C LEU A 236 -2.01 4.30 0.98
N HIS A 237 -1.93 5.31 1.83
CA HIS A 237 -3.08 6.14 2.23
C HIS A 237 -3.70 6.88 1.04
N ALA A 238 -2.87 7.42 0.15
CA ALA A 238 -3.32 8.10 -1.06
C ALA A 238 -3.95 7.12 -2.07
N MET A 239 -3.52 5.86 -2.12
CA MET A 239 -4.18 4.82 -2.92
C MET A 239 -5.57 4.51 -2.33
N LEU A 240 -5.68 4.35 -1.02
CA LEU A 240 -6.95 4.07 -0.34
C LEU A 240 -7.94 5.22 -0.53
N THR A 241 -7.48 6.45 -0.37
CA THR A 241 -8.30 7.66 -0.56
C THR A 241 -8.81 7.77 -2.00
N ARG A 242 -8.00 7.43 -3.01
CA ARG A 242 -8.43 7.36 -4.43
C ARG A 242 -9.53 6.32 -4.66
N LEU A 243 -9.52 5.21 -3.93
CA LEU A 243 -10.57 4.19 -4.01
C LEU A 243 -11.85 4.66 -3.29
N VAL A 244 -11.73 5.24 -2.10
CA VAL A 244 -12.90 5.64 -1.28
C VAL A 244 -13.57 6.90 -1.82
N LEU A 245 -12.79 7.92 -2.23
CA LEU A 245 -13.24 9.23 -2.68
C LEU A 245 -12.66 9.60 -4.06
N PRO A 246 -12.96 8.83 -5.12
CA PRO A 246 -12.37 9.04 -6.45
C PRO A 246 -12.60 10.46 -6.99
N GLU A 247 -13.74 11.08 -6.67
CA GLU A 247 -14.12 12.42 -7.08
C GLU A 247 -13.11 13.51 -6.65
N ARG A 248 -12.28 13.25 -5.64
CA ARG A 248 -11.23 14.17 -5.16
C ARG A 248 -9.98 14.19 -6.04
N PHE A 249 -9.88 13.28 -6.99
CA PHE A 249 -8.70 13.11 -7.84
C PHE A 249 -9.05 13.36 -9.30
N THR A 250 -8.09 13.83 -10.10
CA THR A 250 -8.28 13.88 -11.57
C THR A 250 -8.33 12.46 -12.15
N PRO A 251 -8.96 12.23 -13.31
CA PRO A 251 -9.00 10.90 -13.94
C PRO A 251 -7.62 10.24 -14.06
N ALA A 252 -6.57 11.00 -14.41
CA ALA A 252 -5.20 10.50 -14.54
C ALA A 252 -4.59 10.00 -13.22
N GLN A 253 -5.04 10.53 -12.07
CA GLN A 253 -4.58 10.09 -10.76
C GLN A 253 -5.33 8.86 -10.23
N ARG A 254 -6.48 8.50 -10.81
CA ARG A 254 -7.34 7.42 -10.32
C ARG A 254 -6.88 6.06 -10.83
N PHE A 255 -7.33 5.00 -10.16
CA PHE A 255 -7.42 3.69 -10.77
C PHE A 255 -8.65 3.66 -11.70
N SER A 256 -8.48 3.12 -12.89
CA SER A 256 -9.47 2.98 -13.95
C SER A 256 -10.38 1.81 -13.63
N LEU A 257 -11.30 2.02 -12.69
CA LEU A 257 -12.28 1.03 -12.26
C LEU A 257 -13.66 1.48 -12.72
N SER A 258 -14.46 0.56 -13.23
CA SER A 258 -15.91 0.79 -13.29
C SER A 258 -16.48 0.90 -11.88
N GLU A 259 -17.63 1.58 -11.74
CA GLU A 259 -18.26 1.71 -10.42
C GLU A 259 -18.61 0.34 -9.81
N ALA A 260 -19.00 -0.64 -10.63
CA ALA A 260 -19.23 -2.01 -10.17
C ALA A 260 -17.96 -2.69 -9.63
N GLN A 261 -16.81 -2.49 -10.28
CA GLN A 261 -15.52 -3.00 -9.78
C GLN A 261 -15.10 -2.30 -8.49
N ARG A 262 -15.25 -0.98 -8.42
CA ARG A 262 -14.95 -0.20 -7.21
C ARG A 262 -15.81 -0.65 -6.03
N GLN A 263 -17.13 -0.75 -6.22
CA GLN A 263 -18.04 -1.23 -5.17
C GLN A 263 -17.74 -2.67 -4.76
N PHE A 264 -17.36 -3.53 -5.72
CA PHE A 264 -16.92 -4.89 -5.40
C PHE A 264 -15.71 -4.88 -4.47
N VAL A 265 -14.66 -4.12 -4.79
CA VAL A 265 -13.45 -4.01 -3.95
C VAL A 265 -13.78 -3.47 -2.55
N LEU A 266 -14.53 -2.36 -2.48
CA LEU A 266 -14.95 -1.79 -1.19
C LEU A 266 -15.76 -2.79 -0.36
N SER A 267 -16.61 -3.60 -1.02
CA SER A 267 -17.43 -4.58 -0.33
C SER A 267 -16.62 -5.74 0.25
N ILE A 268 -15.61 -6.26 -0.47
CA ILE A 268 -14.81 -7.39 0.01
C ILE A 268 -13.76 -6.99 1.05
N MET A 269 -13.25 -5.76 1.00
CA MET A 269 -12.36 -5.21 2.04
C MET A 269 -13.00 -5.13 3.43
N GLN A 270 -14.33 -5.21 3.51
CA GLN A 270 -15.09 -5.13 4.76
C GLN A 270 -15.57 -6.50 5.25
N ARG A 271 -15.32 -7.58 4.49
CA ARG A 271 -15.85 -8.92 4.81
C ARG A 271 -14.91 -9.72 5.69
N TYR A 272 -15.51 -10.52 6.55
CA TYR A 272 -14.83 -11.53 7.35
C TYR A 272 -14.76 -12.88 6.60
N PRO A 273 -13.77 -13.74 6.90
CA PRO A 273 -13.66 -15.08 6.30
C PRO A 273 -14.96 -15.91 6.35
N ARG A 274 -15.64 -15.88 7.49
CA ARG A 274 -16.94 -16.55 7.71
C ARG A 274 -18.07 -16.09 6.78
N GLU A 275 -17.98 -14.88 6.22
CA GLU A 275 -18.98 -14.30 5.31
C GLU A 275 -18.70 -14.62 3.84
N THR A 276 -17.55 -15.25 3.55
CA THR A 276 -17.10 -15.56 2.19
C THR A 276 -16.84 -17.04 1.96
N GLY A 277 -17.31 -17.90 2.87
CA GLY A 277 -17.26 -19.35 2.73
C GLY A 277 -15.90 -19.99 3.08
N PHE A 278 -15.00 -19.25 3.72
CA PHE A 278 -13.80 -19.84 4.32
C PHE A 278 -14.16 -20.51 5.65
N ASP A 279 -13.46 -21.60 5.98
CA ASP A 279 -13.65 -22.32 7.23
C ASP A 279 -13.27 -21.42 8.42
N PRO A 280 -14.22 -21.10 9.33
CA PRO A 280 -13.93 -20.29 10.51
C PRO A 280 -12.95 -20.96 11.50
N GLN A 281 -12.71 -22.27 11.39
CA GLN A 281 -11.70 -22.95 12.21
C GLN A 281 -10.29 -22.69 11.69
N GLU A 282 -10.13 -22.61 10.37
CA GLU A 282 -8.86 -22.28 9.72
C GLU A 282 -8.59 -20.77 9.71
N TYR A 283 -9.65 -19.97 9.57
CA TYR A 283 -9.62 -18.50 9.51
C TYR A 283 -10.60 -17.87 10.52
N PRO A 284 -10.24 -17.83 11.82
CA PRO A 284 -11.12 -17.36 12.89
C PRO A 284 -11.41 -15.85 12.87
#